data_AF-A0A147F405-F1
#
_entry.id   AF-A0A147F405-F1
#
_cell.length_a   1.000
_cell.length_b   1.000
_cell.length_c   1.000
_cell.angle_alpha   90.00
_cell.angle_beta   90.00
_cell.angle_gamma   90.00
#
_symmetry.space_group_name_H-M   'P 1'
#
loop_
_entity.id
_entity.type
_entity.pdbx_description
1 polymer ?
#
loop_
_entity_poly.entity_id
_entity_poly.type
_entity_poly.pdbx_seq_one_letter_code
_entity_poly.pdbx_strand_id
1 'polypeptide(L)'
;MADVDLEVYGAPDLTYDFGRADAVASAANAAANHIEDQTGSRISYAATARTDFSGYFSELFNANADIAASDARELVYRLRDVASFMGRLSDAAREENARRKRAREWRDRVEARRANWLEATWDDIFGEEAPPSDGPIDPPVFQATTLTSSPRQTPAPGSGGGGGGTSSARPENLRSFANGTAELDAGLSAHPGRLSEWTGDFMATCDFGGIDVSPVVAGFRAWLDANANDT
;
A
#
# COMPACT_ATOMS: atom_id res chain seq x y z
N MET A 1 19.72 47.22 -8.45
CA MET A 1 18.88 46.00 -8.42
C MET A 1 19.09 45.31 -7.10
N ALA A 2 18.08 44.63 -6.54
CA ALA A 2 18.31 43.75 -5.40
C ALA A 2 19.21 42.60 -5.87
N ASP A 3 20.33 42.39 -5.18
CA ASP A 3 21.18 41.24 -5.43
C ASP A 3 20.37 39.98 -5.13
N VAL A 4 20.08 39.19 -6.17
CA VAL A 4 19.38 37.92 -6.01
C VAL A 4 20.33 36.94 -5.36
N ASP A 5 19.99 36.47 -4.17
CA ASP A 5 20.71 35.38 -3.50
C ASP A 5 20.61 34.11 -4.35
N LEU A 6 21.74 33.69 -4.93
CA LEU A 6 21.83 32.54 -5.82
C LEU A 6 21.88 31.20 -5.06
N GLU A 7 22.20 31.20 -3.77
CA GLU A 7 22.35 29.98 -2.97
C GLU A 7 21.02 29.21 -2.86
N VAL A 8 19.89 29.93 -2.81
CA VAL A 8 18.55 29.33 -2.68
C VAL A 8 18.13 28.50 -3.90
N TYR A 9 18.80 28.66 -5.03
CA TYR A 9 18.55 27.90 -6.27
C TYR A 9 19.46 26.67 -6.41
N GLY A 10 20.30 26.40 -5.40
CA GLY A 10 21.32 25.35 -5.45
C GLY A 10 20.93 23.98 -4.86
N ALA A 11 19.69 23.80 -4.42
CA ALA A 11 19.27 22.58 -3.74
C ALA A 11 19.57 21.30 -4.55
N PRO A 12 20.16 20.25 -3.95
CA PRO A 12 20.42 18.99 -4.63
C PRO A 12 19.12 18.23 -4.92
N ASP A 13 19.21 17.20 -5.75
CA ASP A 13 18.09 16.28 -5.95
C ASP A 13 17.73 15.57 -4.64
N LEU A 14 16.47 15.14 -4.57
CA LEU A 14 15.93 14.36 -3.46
C LEU A 14 16.73 13.06 -3.26
N THR A 15 16.87 12.63 -2.01
CA THR A 15 17.37 11.29 -1.65
C THR A 15 16.33 10.19 -1.83
N TYR A 16 15.13 10.55 -2.29
CA TYR A 16 14.07 9.65 -2.74
C TYR A 16 14.57 8.53 -3.68
N ASP A 17 14.48 7.28 -3.21
CA ASP A 17 14.88 6.10 -3.99
C ASP A 17 13.66 5.57 -4.78
N PHE A 18 13.63 5.85 -6.09
CA PHE A 18 12.57 5.41 -6.99
C PHE A 18 12.48 3.89 -7.13
N GLY A 19 13.60 3.16 -6.98
CA GLY A 19 13.60 1.71 -7.05
C GLY A 19 12.95 1.10 -5.82
N ARG A 20 13.25 1.63 -4.63
CA ARG A 20 12.57 1.20 -3.38
C ARG A 20 11.10 1.59 -3.38
N ALA A 21 10.75 2.76 -3.90
CA ALA A 21 9.35 3.17 -4.04
C ALA A 21 8.55 2.20 -4.94
N ASP A 22 9.14 1.80 -6.08
CA ASP A 22 8.55 0.81 -6.98
C ASP A 22 8.44 -0.58 -6.33
N ALA A 23 9.42 -0.98 -5.51
CA ALA A 23 9.37 -2.23 -4.76
C ALA A 23 8.20 -2.27 -3.75
N VAL A 24 7.90 -1.15 -3.09
CA VAL A 24 6.69 -1.04 -2.22
C VAL A 24 5.42 -1.22 -3.04
N ALA A 25 5.29 -0.52 -4.16
CA ALA A 25 4.12 -0.60 -5.03
C ALA A 25 3.93 -2.03 -5.59
N SER A 26 5.03 -2.65 -6.02
CA SER A 26 5.06 -4.02 -6.54
C SER A 26 4.70 -5.04 -5.46
N ALA A 27 5.21 -4.90 -4.23
CA ALA A 27 4.88 -5.79 -3.13
C ALA A 27 3.39 -5.72 -2.76
N ALA A 28 2.81 -4.52 -2.76
CA ALA A 28 1.39 -4.33 -2.49
C ALA A 28 0.50 -4.93 -3.61
N ASN A 29 0.84 -4.70 -4.87
CA ASN A 29 0.13 -5.29 -6.01
C ASN A 29 0.25 -6.82 -6.04
N ALA A 30 1.44 -7.37 -5.75
CA ALA A 30 1.64 -8.82 -5.68
C ALA A 30 0.76 -9.46 -4.60
N ALA A 31 0.67 -8.84 -3.42
CA ALA A 31 -0.22 -9.27 -2.36
C ALA A 31 -1.69 -9.23 -2.78
N ALA A 32 -2.13 -8.13 -3.41
CA ALA A 32 -3.50 -7.98 -3.90
C ALA A 32 -3.87 -9.06 -4.93
N ASN A 33 -3.00 -9.26 -5.93
CA ASN A 33 -3.19 -10.27 -6.97
C ASN A 33 -3.26 -11.68 -6.37
N HIS A 34 -2.37 -12.02 -5.44
CA HIS A 34 -2.38 -13.34 -4.81
C HIS A 34 -3.66 -13.59 -3.98
N ILE A 35 -4.27 -12.55 -3.39
CA ILE A 35 -5.57 -12.67 -2.73
C ILE A 35 -6.70 -12.92 -3.74
N GLU A 36 -6.68 -12.22 -4.87
CA GLU A 36 -7.68 -12.39 -5.92
C GLU A 36 -7.58 -13.76 -6.60
N ASP A 37 -6.37 -14.22 -6.92
CA ASP A 37 -6.11 -15.48 -7.62
C ASP A 37 -6.66 -16.71 -6.87
N GLN A 38 -6.62 -16.69 -5.54
CA GLN A 38 -7.17 -17.77 -4.70
C GLN A 38 -8.68 -17.66 -4.45
N THR A 39 -9.35 -16.58 -4.87
CA THR A 39 -10.77 -16.34 -4.56
C THR A 39 -11.64 -17.47 -5.12
N GLY A 40 -11.36 -17.94 -6.33
CA GLY A 40 -12.07 -19.07 -6.94
C GLY A 40 -11.92 -20.37 -6.13
N SER A 41 -10.71 -20.67 -5.68
CA SER A 41 -10.44 -21.85 -4.85
C SER A 41 -11.16 -21.79 -3.50
N ARG A 42 -11.16 -20.64 -2.82
CA ARG A 42 -11.90 -20.45 -1.56
C ARG A 42 -13.40 -20.65 -1.73
N ILE A 43 -13.98 -20.11 -2.81
CA ILE A 43 -15.40 -20.31 -3.14
C ILE A 43 -15.68 -21.80 -3.36
N SER A 44 -14.81 -22.51 -4.08
CA SER A 44 -14.96 -23.94 -4.33
C SER A 44 -14.94 -24.76 -3.03
N TYR A 45 -13.96 -24.52 -2.15
CA TYR A 45 -13.89 -25.18 -0.85
C TYR A 45 -15.13 -24.92 0.00
N ALA A 46 -15.59 -23.66 0.07
CA ALA A 46 -16.79 -23.30 0.81
C ALA A 46 -18.05 -23.98 0.24
N ALA A 47 -18.17 -24.05 -1.08
CA ALA A 47 -19.28 -24.75 -1.73
C ALA A 47 -19.30 -26.25 -1.40
N THR A 48 -18.14 -26.91 -1.39
CA THR A 48 -18.01 -28.31 -0.96
C THR A 48 -18.39 -28.48 0.51
N ALA A 49 -17.90 -27.62 1.40
CA ALA A 49 -18.24 -27.63 2.82
C ALA A 49 -19.75 -27.47 3.09
N ARG A 50 -20.45 -26.68 2.27
CA ARG A 50 -21.90 -26.46 2.37
C ARG A 50 -22.75 -27.67 1.97
N THR A 51 -22.18 -28.67 1.31
CA THR A 51 -22.94 -29.85 0.85
C THR A 51 -23.43 -30.68 2.04
N ASP A 52 -24.74 -30.87 2.13
CA ASP A 52 -25.44 -31.54 3.25
C ASP A 52 -25.17 -30.92 4.63
N PHE A 53 -24.73 -29.66 4.66
CA PHE A 53 -24.54 -28.89 5.89
C PHE A 53 -25.84 -28.15 6.22
N SER A 54 -26.48 -28.50 7.33
CA SER A 54 -27.71 -27.85 7.79
C SER A 54 -27.72 -27.58 9.29
N GLY A 55 -28.59 -26.67 9.72
CA GLY A 55 -28.73 -26.24 11.11
C GLY A 55 -27.88 -25.02 11.44
N TYR A 56 -27.92 -24.61 12.71
CA TYR A 56 -27.30 -23.37 13.19
C TYR A 56 -25.82 -23.20 12.78
N PHE A 57 -25.02 -24.27 12.86
CA PHE A 57 -23.60 -24.19 12.49
C PHE A 57 -23.38 -23.94 10.99
N SER A 58 -24.33 -24.29 10.13
CA SER A 58 -24.25 -23.99 8.69
C SER A 58 -24.44 -22.50 8.40
N GLU A 59 -25.35 -21.85 9.15
CA GLU A 59 -25.59 -20.41 9.07
C GLU A 59 -24.36 -19.65 9.53
N LEU A 60 -23.75 -20.10 10.62
CA LEU A 60 -22.53 -19.49 11.14
C LEU A 60 -21.33 -19.66 10.20
N PHE A 61 -21.15 -20.86 9.65
CA PHE A 61 -20.14 -21.10 8.62
C PHE A 61 -20.31 -20.16 7.43
N ASN A 62 -21.55 -19.98 6.95
CA ASN A 62 -21.83 -19.09 5.84
C ASN A 62 -21.52 -17.62 6.18
N ALA A 63 -21.94 -17.17 7.37
CA ALA A 63 -21.65 -15.82 7.83
C ALA A 63 -20.14 -15.56 7.94
N ASN A 64 -19.38 -16.48 8.52
CA ASN A 64 -17.91 -16.34 8.61
C ASN A 64 -17.25 -16.34 7.23
N ALA A 65 -17.69 -17.21 6.31
CA ALA A 65 -17.17 -17.24 4.95
C ALA A 65 -17.45 -15.93 4.17
N ASP A 66 -18.63 -15.35 4.34
CA ASP A 66 -19.00 -14.08 3.71
C ASP A 66 -18.21 -12.91 4.30
N ILE A 67 -18.03 -12.90 5.62
CA ILE A 67 -17.15 -11.93 6.31
C ILE A 67 -15.72 -12.05 5.80
N ALA A 68 -15.15 -13.26 5.76
CA ALA A 68 -13.79 -13.50 5.28
C ALA A 68 -13.59 -13.01 3.85
N ALA A 69 -14.58 -13.20 2.98
CA ALA A 69 -14.55 -12.73 1.60
C ALA A 69 -14.71 -11.20 1.50
N SER A 70 -15.49 -10.57 2.37
CA SER A 70 -15.62 -9.11 2.44
C SER A 70 -14.32 -8.46 2.89
N ASP A 71 -13.74 -8.94 3.99
CA ASP A 71 -12.46 -8.48 4.53
C ASP A 71 -11.33 -8.63 3.48
N ALA A 72 -11.32 -9.74 2.72
CA ALA A 72 -10.36 -9.95 1.63
C ALA A 72 -10.47 -8.91 0.51
N ARG A 73 -11.69 -8.53 0.10
CA ARG A 73 -11.91 -7.49 -0.93
C ARG A 73 -11.45 -6.11 -0.44
N GLU A 74 -11.75 -5.78 0.80
CA GLU A 74 -11.32 -4.53 1.41
C GLU A 74 -9.79 -4.49 1.53
N LEU A 75 -9.15 -5.60 1.91
CA LEU A 75 -7.69 -5.71 1.93
C LEU A 75 -7.06 -5.50 0.55
N VAL A 76 -7.62 -6.13 -0.50
CA VAL A 76 -7.20 -5.92 -1.89
C VAL A 76 -7.32 -4.45 -2.29
N TYR A 77 -8.42 -3.80 -1.94
CA TYR A 77 -8.62 -2.37 -2.19
C TYR A 77 -7.53 -1.51 -1.53
N ARG A 78 -7.21 -1.76 -0.25
CA ARG A 78 -6.15 -1.01 0.46
C ARG A 78 -4.76 -1.27 -0.08
N LEU A 79 -4.44 -2.50 -0.45
CA LEU A 79 -3.16 -2.83 -1.08
C LEU A 79 -3.00 -2.09 -2.42
N ARG A 80 -4.07 -2.00 -3.22
CA ARG A 80 -4.06 -1.21 -4.46
C ARG A 80 -3.95 0.29 -4.23
N ASP A 81 -4.54 0.80 -3.15
CA ASP A 81 -4.39 2.21 -2.77
C ASP A 81 -2.95 2.55 -2.37
N VAL A 82 -2.28 1.65 -1.62
CA VAL A 82 -0.83 1.76 -1.34
C VAL A 82 -0.03 1.86 -2.63
N ALA A 83 -0.22 0.94 -3.58
CA ALA A 83 0.50 0.96 -4.85
C ALA A 83 0.23 2.22 -5.67
N SER A 84 -1.04 2.64 -5.73
CA SER A 84 -1.47 3.85 -6.44
C SER A 84 -0.87 5.11 -5.81
N PHE A 85 -0.81 5.17 -4.48
CA PHE A 85 -0.20 6.28 -3.76
C PHE A 85 1.29 6.37 -4.04
N MET A 86 2.02 5.26 -3.99
CA MET A 86 3.45 5.24 -4.28
C MET A 86 3.76 5.74 -5.69
N GLY A 87 2.92 5.43 -6.67
CA GLY A 87 2.99 6.00 -8.02
C GLY A 87 2.87 7.53 -8.01
N ARG A 88 1.82 8.07 -7.38
CA ARG A 88 1.63 9.53 -7.25
C ARG A 88 2.78 10.22 -6.53
N LEU A 89 3.29 9.60 -5.46
CA LEU A 89 4.42 10.13 -4.70
C LEU A 89 5.69 10.16 -5.55
N SER A 90 5.96 9.11 -6.32
CA SER A 90 7.09 9.06 -7.27
C SER A 90 6.97 10.12 -8.36
N ASP A 91 5.78 10.34 -8.91
CA ASP A 91 5.58 11.36 -9.94
C ASP A 91 5.83 12.77 -9.40
N ALA A 92 5.32 13.07 -8.21
CA ALA A 92 5.60 14.34 -7.52
C ALA A 92 7.10 14.52 -7.21
N ALA A 93 7.79 13.45 -6.79
CA ALA A 93 9.23 13.49 -6.54
C ALA A 93 10.05 13.77 -7.82
N ARG A 94 9.64 13.20 -8.96
CA ARG A 94 10.26 13.51 -10.27
C ARG A 94 10.05 14.95 -10.66
N GLU A 95 8.86 15.49 -10.43
CA GLU A 95 8.54 16.88 -10.72
C GLU A 95 9.38 17.84 -9.86
N GLU A 96 9.54 17.54 -8.56
CA GLU A 96 10.37 18.32 -7.65
C GLU A 96 11.85 18.27 -8.06
N ASN A 97 12.38 17.09 -8.41
CA ASN A 97 13.75 16.99 -8.94
C ASN A 97 13.92 17.78 -10.25
N ALA A 98 12.93 17.75 -11.14
CA ALA A 98 12.96 18.56 -12.36
C ALA A 98 12.95 20.07 -12.05
N ARG A 99 12.17 20.51 -11.05
CA ARG A 99 12.15 21.89 -10.57
C ARG A 99 13.52 22.30 -10.01
N ARG A 100 14.10 21.50 -9.10
CA ARG A 100 15.42 21.76 -8.52
C ARG A 100 16.50 21.80 -9.59
N LYS A 101 16.44 20.93 -10.59
CA LYS A 101 17.35 20.96 -11.73
C LYS A 101 17.25 22.26 -12.52
N ARG A 102 16.03 22.71 -12.87
CA ARG A 102 15.82 23.99 -13.57
C ARG A 102 16.35 25.18 -12.77
N ALA A 103 16.17 25.16 -11.44
CA ALA A 103 16.70 26.18 -10.54
C ALA A 103 18.24 26.25 -10.60
N ARG A 104 18.91 25.09 -10.52
CA ARG A 104 20.37 25.01 -10.64
C ARG A 104 20.88 25.46 -12.02
N GLU A 105 20.23 25.03 -13.10
CA GLU A 105 20.58 25.44 -14.46
C GLU A 105 20.40 26.95 -14.69
N TRP A 106 19.38 27.56 -14.06
CA TRP A 106 19.24 29.02 -14.07
C TRP A 106 20.35 29.70 -13.30
N ARG A 107 20.66 29.23 -12.08
CA ARG A 107 21.75 29.73 -11.25
C ARG A 107 23.07 29.72 -12.01
N ASP A 108 23.42 28.58 -12.60
CA ASP A 108 24.69 28.40 -13.34
C ASP A 108 24.78 29.38 -14.54
N ARG A 109 23.66 29.63 -15.25
CA ARG A 109 23.61 30.62 -16.34
C ARG A 109 23.76 32.05 -15.84
N VAL A 110 23.19 32.38 -14.68
CA VAL A 110 23.34 33.70 -14.06
C VAL A 110 24.77 33.92 -13.57
N GLU A 111 25.37 32.95 -12.88
CA GLU A 111 26.77 33.03 -12.44
C GLU A 111 27.73 33.19 -13.62
N ALA A 112 27.52 32.43 -14.71
CA ALA A 112 28.33 32.52 -15.92
C ALA A 112 28.24 33.91 -16.58
N ARG A 113 27.04 34.51 -16.64
CA ARG A 113 26.85 35.87 -17.19
C ARG A 113 27.47 36.93 -16.29
N ARG A 114 27.30 36.84 -14.97
CA ARG A 114 27.94 37.76 -14.01
C ARG A 114 29.46 37.72 -14.08
N ALA A 115 30.05 36.57 -14.40
CA ALA A 115 31.49 36.43 -14.61
C ALA A 115 31.98 36.99 -15.96
N ASN A 116 31.09 37.16 -16.95
CA ASN A 116 31.42 37.69 -18.27
C ASN A 116 31.18 39.20 -18.34
N TRP A 117 32.26 39.98 -18.38
CA TRP A 117 32.20 41.44 -18.29
C TRP A 117 31.33 42.12 -19.37
N LEU A 118 31.25 41.56 -20.59
CA LEU A 118 30.42 42.10 -21.68
C LEU A 118 28.93 41.88 -21.39
N GLU A 119 28.54 40.68 -20.97
CA GLU A 119 27.15 40.34 -20.67
C GLU A 119 26.67 41.04 -19.40
N ALA A 120 27.52 41.15 -18.37
CA ALA A 120 27.24 41.92 -17.17
C ALA A 120 26.96 43.41 -17.46
N THR A 121 27.65 44.01 -18.44
CA THR A 121 27.38 45.40 -18.86
C THR A 121 26.11 45.55 -19.69
N TRP A 122 25.74 44.54 -20.49
CA TRP A 122 24.45 44.51 -21.17
C TRP A 122 23.28 44.32 -20.19
N ASP A 123 23.41 43.44 -19.19
CA ASP A 123 22.38 43.18 -18.19
C ASP A 123 22.16 44.37 -17.25
N ASP A 124 23.19 45.17 -16.95
CA ASP A 124 23.05 46.43 -16.19
C ASP A 124 22.18 47.47 -16.94
N ILE A 125 22.13 47.39 -18.27
CA ILE A 125 21.36 48.30 -19.13
C ILE A 125 19.95 47.77 -19.42
N PHE A 126 19.78 46.46 -19.63
CA PHE A 126 18.53 45.87 -20.12
C PHE A 126 17.81 44.92 -19.14
N GLY A 127 18.45 44.58 -18.01
CA GLY A 127 17.91 43.69 -16.98
C GLY A 127 18.37 42.24 -17.09
N GLU A 128 18.73 41.65 -15.94
CA GLU A 128 19.13 40.24 -15.79
C GLU A 128 17.95 39.27 -16.06
N GLU A 129 18.26 38.02 -16.43
CA GLU A 129 17.24 36.97 -16.57
C GLU A 129 16.46 36.76 -15.25
N ALA A 130 15.13 36.84 -15.33
CA ALA A 130 14.27 36.69 -14.16
C ALA A 130 14.44 35.30 -13.49
N PRO A 131 14.40 35.23 -12.15
CA PRO A 131 14.50 33.97 -11.43
C PRO A 131 13.32 33.03 -11.70
N PRO A 132 13.52 31.71 -11.59
CA PRO A 132 12.44 30.74 -11.54
C PRO A 132 11.48 31.10 -10.39
N SER A 133 10.19 31.16 -10.70
CA SER A 133 9.13 31.50 -9.73
C SER A 133 8.43 30.28 -9.12
N ASP A 134 8.73 29.07 -9.62
CA ASP A 134 8.09 27.83 -9.16
C ASP A 134 8.54 27.49 -7.72
N GLY A 135 7.59 27.56 -6.79
CA GLY A 135 7.80 27.16 -5.39
C GLY A 135 8.01 25.65 -5.23
N PRO A 136 8.45 25.19 -4.04
CA PRO A 136 8.54 23.77 -3.72
C PRO A 136 7.22 23.03 -3.94
N ILE A 137 7.30 21.79 -4.42
CA ILE A 137 6.12 20.94 -4.58
C ILE A 137 5.80 20.26 -3.26
N ASP A 138 4.56 20.36 -2.82
CA ASP A 138 4.07 19.63 -1.65
C ASP A 138 3.86 18.15 -2.00
N PRO A 139 4.43 17.21 -1.22
CA PRO A 139 4.22 15.79 -1.46
C PRO A 139 2.76 15.40 -1.18
N PRO A 140 2.20 14.42 -1.93
CA PRO A 140 0.88 13.88 -1.61
C PRO A 140 0.90 13.18 -0.23
N VAL A 141 -0.23 13.23 0.48
CA VAL A 141 -0.40 12.63 1.81
C VAL A 141 -1.17 11.31 1.72
N PHE A 142 -0.59 10.24 2.27
CA PHE A 142 -1.27 8.95 2.37
C PHE A 142 -2.26 8.96 3.54
N GLN A 143 -3.49 8.51 3.29
CA GLN A 143 -4.52 8.38 4.32
C GLN A 143 -4.54 6.94 4.85
N ALA A 144 -3.72 6.69 5.87
CA ALA A 144 -3.66 5.38 6.51
C ALA A 144 -5.01 5.06 7.17
N THR A 145 -5.76 4.13 6.59
CA THR A 145 -7.06 3.68 7.14
C THR A 145 -6.86 2.36 7.86
N THR A 146 -7.35 2.28 9.10
CA THR A 146 -7.32 1.05 9.88
C THR A 146 -8.25 0.00 9.28
N LEU A 147 -7.68 -1.17 8.99
CA LEU A 147 -8.43 -2.37 8.66
C LEU A 147 -8.71 -3.14 9.96
N THR A 148 -9.96 -3.13 10.39
CA THR A 148 -10.41 -3.99 11.48
C THR A 148 -11.02 -5.24 10.86
N SER A 149 -10.48 -6.42 11.16
CA SER A 149 -11.16 -7.66 10.75
C SER A 149 -12.53 -7.72 11.43
N SER A 150 -13.56 -8.01 10.64
CA SER A 150 -14.92 -8.07 11.16
C SER A 150 -15.06 -9.28 12.09
N PRO A 151 -15.78 -9.15 13.23
CA PRO A 151 -15.89 -10.24 14.19
C PRO A 151 -16.59 -11.45 13.57
N ARG A 152 -15.92 -12.61 13.61
CA ARG A 152 -16.44 -13.94 13.25
C ARG A 152 -16.76 -14.72 14.52
N GLN A 153 -17.68 -15.70 14.45
CA GLN A 153 -17.97 -16.55 15.61
C GLN A 153 -17.47 -17.97 15.36
N THR A 154 -16.64 -18.47 16.27
CA THR A 154 -16.18 -19.86 16.29
C THR A 154 -16.64 -20.49 17.61
N PRO A 155 -17.71 -21.29 17.62
CA PRO A 155 -18.24 -21.88 18.85
C PRO A 155 -17.24 -22.91 19.40
N ALA A 156 -17.09 -22.96 20.72
CA ALA A 156 -16.18 -23.90 21.36
C ALA A 156 -16.59 -25.36 21.06
N PRO A 157 -15.64 -26.30 20.94
CA PRO A 157 -15.96 -27.72 20.78
C PRO A 157 -16.91 -28.20 21.88
N GLY A 158 -18.07 -28.75 21.51
CA GLY A 158 -19.08 -29.22 22.45
C GLY A 158 -20.03 -28.16 23.01
N SER A 159 -19.95 -26.88 22.58
CA SER A 159 -21.00 -25.91 22.85
C SER A 159 -22.27 -26.34 22.10
N GLY A 160 -23.23 -26.92 22.82
CA GLY A 160 -24.55 -27.21 22.26
C GLY A 160 -25.18 -25.91 21.78
N GLY A 161 -25.53 -25.82 20.50
CA GLY A 161 -26.20 -24.65 19.93
C GLY A 161 -27.47 -24.37 20.73
N GLY A 162 -27.58 -23.16 21.28
CA GLY A 162 -28.76 -22.70 22.02
C GLY A 162 -29.95 -22.52 21.09
N GLY A 163 -30.57 -23.63 20.68
CA GLY A 163 -31.69 -23.67 19.75
C GLY A 163 -31.88 -25.11 19.29
N GLY A 164 -32.97 -25.74 19.73
CA GLY A 164 -33.23 -27.18 19.58
C GLY A 164 -33.40 -27.65 18.15
N GLY A 165 -32.31 -27.77 17.40
CA GLY A 165 -32.25 -28.37 16.07
C GLY A 165 -31.00 -29.24 15.91
N THR A 166 -31.16 -30.43 15.32
CA THR A 166 -30.04 -31.27 14.90
C THR A 166 -29.26 -30.56 13.79
N SER A 167 -27.95 -30.37 13.97
CA SER A 167 -27.07 -29.92 12.89
C SER A 167 -26.51 -31.12 12.14
N SER A 168 -26.49 -31.05 10.81
CA SER A 168 -25.84 -32.05 9.95
C SER A 168 -24.62 -31.43 9.31
N ALA A 169 -23.54 -32.19 9.14
CA ALA A 169 -22.42 -31.79 8.29
C ALA A 169 -21.71 -33.05 7.80
N ARG A 170 -20.98 -32.94 6.69
CA ARG A 170 -20.05 -33.96 6.20
C ARG A 170 -18.66 -33.66 6.75
N PRO A 171 -18.15 -34.42 7.75
CA PRO A 171 -16.86 -34.12 8.38
C PRO A 171 -15.70 -34.12 7.39
N GLU A 172 -15.77 -34.94 6.33
CA GLU A 172 -14.81 -34.98 5.23
C GLU A 172 -14.79 -33.68 4.42
N ASN A 173 -15.94 -33.06 4.17
CA ASN A 173 -16.02 -31.81 3.42
C ASN A 173 -15.50 -30.63 4.23
N LEU A 174 -15.79 -30.59 5.54
CA LEU A 174 -15.25 -29.58 6.44
C LEU A 174 -13.73 -29.69 6.58
N ARG A 175 -13.19 -30.92 6.67
CA ARG A 175 -11.73 -31.15 6.66
C ARG A 175 -11.08 -30.73 5.34
N SER A 176 -11.75 -30.98 4.21
CA SER A 176 -11.27 -30.53 2.90
C SER A 176 -11.20 -29.01 2.81
N PHE A 177 -12.24 -28.32 3.30
CA PHE A 177 -12.24 -26.85 3.41
C PHE A 177 -11.10 -26.35 4.28
N ALA A 178 -10.99 -26.87 5.52
CA ALA A 178 -9.97 -26.43 6.47
C ALA A 178 -8.54 -26.58 5.92
N ASN A 179 -8.21 -27.74 5.35
CA ASN A 179 -6.89 -27.98 4.77
C ASN A 179 -6.66 -27.09 3.54
N GLY A 180 -7.65 -26.98 2.66
CA GLY A 180 -7.55 -26.18 1.44
C GLY A 180 -7.37 -24.70 1.72
N THR A 181 -8.13 -24.13 2.65
CA THR A 181 -7.98 -22.71 3.02
C THR A 181 -6.68 -22.46 3.78
N ALA A 182 -6.23 -23.40 4.63
CA ALA A 182 -4.95 -23.28 5.31
C ALA A 182 -3.75 -23.26 4.33
N GLU A 183 -3.77 -24.08 3.27
CA GLU A 183 -2.74 -24.04 2.22
C GLU A 183 -2.74 -22.71 1.46
N LEU A 184 -3.93 -22.18 1.17
CA LEU A 184 -4.10 -20.88 0.53
C LEU A 184 -3.60 -19.72 1.42
N ASP A 185 -3.91 -19.75 2.72
CA ASP A 185 -3.40 -18.78 3.72
C ASP A 185 -1.89 -18.88 3.89
N ALA A 186 -1.32 -20.09 3.87
CA ALA A 186 0.13 -20.30 3.93
C ALA A 186 0.84 -19.61 2.75
N GLY A 187 0.27 -19.66 1.55
CA GLY A 187 0.79 -18.95 0.38
C GLY A 187 0.80 -17.42 0.52
N LEU A 188 -0.05 -16.85 1.40
CA LEU A 188 -0.12 -15.42 1.65
C LEU A 188 0.80 -14.94 2.78
N SER A 189 1.13 -15.82 3.72
CA SER A 189 1.76 -15.50 5.01
C SER A 189 3.00 -14.58 4.96
N ALA A 190 3.79 -14.65 3.89
CA ALA A 190 5.00 -13.83 3.73
C ALA A 190 4.73 -12.39 3.24
N HIS A 191 3.57 -12.11 2.65
CA HIS A 191 3.28 -10.80 2.03
C HIS A 191 3.24 -9.62 3.01
N PRO A 192 2.60 -9.72 4.20
CA PRO A 192 2.61 -8.62 5.16
C PRO A 192 4.02 -8.24 5.61
N GLY A 193 4.91 -9.23 5.80
CA GLY A 193 6.31 -9.02 6.16
C GLY A 193 7.08 -8.31 5.05
N ARG A 194 6.97 -8.80 3.80
CA ARG A 194 7.63 -8.19 2.64
C ARG A 194 7.19 -6.74 2.41
N LEU A 195 5.89 -6.46 2.52
CA LEU A 195 5.39 -5.09 2.37
C LEU A 195 5.98 -4.17 3.45
N SER A 196 6.00 -4.63 4.71
CA SER A 196 6.57 -3.87 5.82
C SER A 196 8.08 -3.61 5.65
N GLU A 197 8.83 -4.60 5.16
CA GLU A 197 10.27 -4.51 4.93
C GLU A 197 10.60 -3.49 3.84
N TRP A 198 9.98 -3.62 2.66
CA TRP A 198 10.18 -2.67 1.56
C TRP A 198 9.78 -1.25 1.94
N THR A 199 8.69 -1.08 2.69
CA THR A 199 8.31 0.25 3.18
C THR A 199 9.34 0.80 4.16
N GLY A 200 9.88 -0.03 5.08
CA GLY A 200 10.95 0.38 5.98
C GLY A 200 12.21 0.83 5.23
N ASP A 201 12.63 0.05 4.22
CA ASP A 201 13.79 0.37 3.39
C ASP A 201 13.59 1.65 2.60
N PHE A 202 12.41 1.86 2.02
CA PHE A 202 12.08 3.10 1.32
C PHE A 202 12.09 4.30 2.26
N MET A 203 11.44 4.19 3.42
CA MET A 203 11.35 5.29 4.39
C MET A 203 12.69 5.63 5.04
N ALA A 204 13.67 4.72 5.05
CA ALA A 204 15.01 4.99 5.57
C ALA A 204 15.79 6.05 4.79
N THR A 205 15.47 6.26 3.51
CA THR A 205 16.15 7.24 2.64
C THR A 205 15.23 8.32 2.10
N CYS A 206 13.92 8.19 2.31
CA CYS A 206 12.93 9.13 1.79
C CYS A 206 13.00 10.49 2.48
N ASP A 207 13.26 11.53 1.69
CA ASP A 207 13.25 12.95 2.11
C ASP A 207 12.06 13.73 1.50
N PHE A 208 11.12 13.04 0.87
CA PHE A 208 9.97 13.63 0.19
C PHE A 208 8.69 12.85 0.45
N GLY A 209 7.87 13.38 1.36
CA GLY A 209 6.61 12.74 1.76
C GLY A 209 6.83 11.47 2.58
N GLY A 210 5.90 10.52 2.45
CA GLY A 210 6.00 9.24 3.15
C GLY A 210 4.72 8.44 3.12
N ILE A 211 4.80 7.22 3.63
CA ILE A 211 3.67 6.29 3.73
C ILE A 211 3.75 5.51 5.04
N ASP A 212 2.59 5.30 5.67
CA ASP A 212 2.44 4.34 6.77
C ASP A 212 1.53 3.19 6.32
N VAL A 213 2.14 2.01 6.13
CA VAL A 213 1.43 0.77 5.76
C VAL A 213 1.05 -0.08 6.96
N SER A 214 1.42 0.32 8.17
CA SER A 214 1.21 -0.48 9.40
C SER A 214 -0.24 -0.90 9.59
N PRO A 215 -1.25 -0.04 9.34
CA PRO A 215 -2.65 -0.45 9.48
C PRO A 215 -3.09 -1.51 8.47
N VAL A 216 -2.57 -1.45 7.22
CA VAL A 216 -2.86 -2.45 6.19
C VAL A 216 -2.19 -3.78 6.53
N VAL A 217 -0.93 -3.74 6.97
CA VAL A 217 -0.17 -4.93 7.41
C VAL A 217 -0.83 -5.59 8.62
N ALA A 218 -1.30 -4.80 9.59
CA ALA A 218 -2.01 -5.30 10.76
C ALA A 218 -3.34 -5.96 10.37
N GLY A 219 -4.13 -5.32 9.50
CA GLY A 219 -5.39 -5.89 8.99
C GLY A 219 -5.19 -7.18 8.21
N PHE A 220 -4.13 -7.26 7.40
CA PHE A 220 -3.79 -8.49 6.68
C PHE A 220 -3.46 -9.63 7.65
N ARG A 221 -2.60 -9.39 8.65
CA ARG A 221 -2.29 -10.40 9.68
C ARG A 221 -3.54 -10.84 10.43
N ALA A 222 -4.37 -9.89 10.86
CA ALA A 222 -5.62 -10.19 11.55
C ALA A 222 -6.58 -11.03 10.69
N TRP A 223 -6.66 -10.77 9.39
CA TRP A 223 -7.47 -11.55 8.47
C TRP A 223 -6.95 -13.00 8.31
N LEU A 224 -5.64 -13.19 8.23
CA LEU A 224 -5.02 -14.53 8.21
C LEU A 224 -5.25 -15.29 9.52
N ASP A 225 -5.06 -14.62 10.66
CA ASP A 225 -5.31 -15.22 11.98
C ASP A 225 -6.77 -15.60 12.15
N ALA A 226 -7.70 -14.77 11.69
CA ALA A 226 -9.12 -15.06 11.75
C ALA A 226 -9.51 -16.21 10.80
N ASN A 227 -8.88 -16.35 9.63
CA ASN A 227 -9.07 -17.52 8.77
C ASN A 227 -8.56 -18.81 9.44
N ALA A 228 -7.42 -18.77 10.13
CA ALA A 228 -6.88 -19.93 10.85
C ALA A 228 -7.78 -20.38 12.01
N ASN A 229 -8.59 -19.47 12.58
CA ASN A 229 -9.58 -19.80 13.61
C ASN A 229 -10.91 -20.33 13.05
N ASP A 230 -11.13 -20.27 11.73
CA ASP A 230 -12.31 -20.82 11.05
C ASP A 230 -12.09 -22.28 10.57
N THR A 231 -10.86 -22.80 10.68
CA THR A 231 -10.44 -24.15 10.24
C THR A 231 -10.33 -25.13 11.40
#